data_AF-A0A3Q8VF03-F1
#
_entry.id   AF-A0A3Q8VF03-F1
#
_cell.length_a   1.000
_cell.length_b   1.000
_cell.length_c   1.000
_cell.angle_alpha   90.00
_cell.angle_beta   90.00
_cell.angle_gamma   90.00
#
_symmetry.space_group_name_H-M   'P 1'
#
loop_
_entity.id
_entity.type
_entity.pdbx_description
1 polymer ?
#
loop_
_entity_poly.entity_id
_entity_poly.type
_entity_poly.pdbx_seq_one_letter_code
_entity_poly.pdbx_strand_id
1 'polypeptide(L)'
;MSTMRTTADRKRNRLVIGAAAAVVVALAAGAGYWYLDRDELSQASADDCRMAQRIITEAEEISTAPEADAEKWWRKTGDERRAQMKDGYLGAKISQYEGWALATAQKSPETPSAKDVKDLEKKAQGHCTDSGVTLTMPPLGS
;
A
#
# COMPACT_ATOMS: atom_id res chain seq x y z
N MET A 1 6.68 58.26 48.10
CA MET A 1 7.65 57.19 47.82
C MET A 1 7.00 55.85 48.16
N SER A 2 7.31 54.81 47.37
CA SER A 2 6.94 53.38 47.52
C SER A 2 5.64 52.89 46.83
N THR A 3 5.83 52.60 45.55
CA THR A 3 5.38 51.48 44.69
C THR A 3 4.45 50.35 45.19
N MET A 4 3.54 49.93 44.28
CA MET A 4 3.14 48.56 43.84
C MET A 4 1.65 48.56 43.43
N ARG A 5 1.11 47.83 42.45
CA ARG A 5 1.58 46.92 41.39
C ARG A 5 0.36 46.65 40.48
N THR A 6 0.60 46.63 39.17
CA THR A 6 -0.03 45.77 38.15
C THR A 6 -1.55 45.51 38.19
N THR A 7 -2.30 46.15 37.30
CA THR A 7 -3.55 45.59 36.75
C THR A 7 -3.29 45.14 35.32
N ALA A 8 -2.72 43.94 35.19
CA ALA A 8 -2.70 43.19 33.95
C ALA A 8 -4.03 42.44 33.83
N ASP A 9 -5.10 43.12 33.41
CA ASP A 9 -6.34 42.44 33.00
C ASP A 9 -6.32 42.22 31.50
N ARG A 10 -5.38 41.38 31.07
CA ARG A 10 -5.27 40.90 29.69
C ARG A 10 -6.24 39.74 29.56
N LYS A 11 -7.44 40.02 29.03
CA LYS A 11 -8.47 39.05 28.63
C LYS A 11 -7.83 37.77 28.09
N ARG A 12 -7.87 36.72 28.90
CA ARG A 12 -7.50 35.35 28.53
C ARG A 12 -8.54 34.81 27.55
N ASN A 13 -8.33 35.05 26.26
CA ASN A 13 -8.92 34.20 25.23
C ASN A 13 -8.23 32.84 25.33
N ARG A 14 -8.82 31.95 26.13
CA ARG A 14 -8.56 30.51 26.09
C ARG A 14 -9.07 30.02 24.73
N LEU A 15 -8.20 30.11 23.72
CA LEU A 15 -8.32 29.32 22.51
C LEU A 15 -8.21 27.87 22.94
N VAL A 16 -9.37 27.24 23.06
CA VAL A 16 -9.52 25.80 23.12
C VAL A 16 -8.88 25.27 21.85
N ILE A 17 -7.71 24.64 21.99
CA ILE A 17 -7.09 23.82 20.95
C ILE A 17 -7.96 22.57 20.85
N GLY A 18 -9.06 22.73 20.11
CA GLY A 18 -9.93 21.64 19.70
C GLY A 18 -9.24 20.91 18.56
N ALA A 19 -8.91 19.65 18.82
CA ALA A 19 -8.36 18.73 17.85
C ALA A 19 -9.31 18.62 16.64
N ALA A 20 -8.81 18.99 15.47
CA ALA A 20 -9.35 18.55 14.18
C ALA A 20 -8.18 18.43 13.21
N ALA A 21 -7.40 17.36 13.34
CA ALA A 21 -6.59 16.87 12.24
C ALA A 21 -7.55 16.31 11.20
N ALA A 22 -8.13 17.20 10.38
CA ALA A 22 -8.80 16.79 9.17
C ALA A 22 -7.72 16.27 8.21
N VAL A 23 -7.56 14.94 8.17
CA VAL A 23 -6.80 14.28 7.11
C VAL A 23 -7.63 14.44 5.83
N VAL A 24 -7.40 15.55 5.14
CA VAL A 24 -7.92 15.74 3.80
C VAL A 24 -7.02 14.92 2.87
N VAL A 25 -7.40 13.68 2.58
CA VAL A 25 -6.89 12.98 1.38
C VAL A 25 -7.59 13.61 0.17
N ALA A 26 -7.13 14.80 -0.21
CA ALA A 26 -7.59 15.51 -1.39
C ALA A 26 -7.05 14.79 -2.64
N LEU A 27 -7.93 14.09 -3.35
CA LEU A 27 -8.04 14.11 -4.81
C LEU A 27 -6.74 14.01 -5.64
N ALA A 28 -5.79 13.16 -5.25
CA ALA A 28 -4.85 12.57 -6.20
C ALA A 28 -5.46 11.37 -6.96
N ALA A 29 -6.65 10.92 -6.56
CA ALA A 29 -7.33 9.77 -7.15
C ALA A 29 -7.71 10.00 -8.62
N GLY A 30 -8.07 11.21 -9.04
CA GLY A 30 -8.52 11.45 -10.43
C GLY A 30 -7.41 11.37 -11.48
N ALA A 31 -6.26 12.00 -11.20
CA ALA A 31 -5.11 12.00 -12.11
C ALA A 31 -4.28 10.71 -12.00
N GLY A 32 -4.17 10.14 -10.79
CA GLY A 32 -3.51 8.85 -10.57
C GLY A 32 -4.27 7.69 -11.20
N TYR A 33 -5.61 7.66 -11.10
CA TYR A 33 -6.42 6.60 -11.70
C TYR A 33 -6.36 6.64 -13.23
N TRP A 34 -6.42 7.83 -13.85
CA TRP A 34 -6.28 7.95 -15.32
C TRP A 34 -4.88 7.57 -15.83
N TYR A 35 -3.82 7.87 -15.08
CA TYR A 35 -2.46 7.43 -15.42
C TYR A 35 -2.33 5.90 -15.33
N LEU A 36 -2.89 5.29 -14.29
CA LEU A 36 -2.90 3.83 -14.10
C LEU A 36 -3.75 3.10 -15.16
N ASP A 37 -4.91 3.64 -15.55
CA ASP A 37 -5.75 3.09 -16.63
C ASP A 37 -5.05 3.15 -17.99
N ARG A 38 -4.17 4.13 -18.20
CA ARG A 38 -3.43 4.22 -19.46
C ARG A 38 -2.32 3.18 -19.57
N ASP A 39 -1.68 2.86 -18.44
CA ASP A 39 -0.77 1.73 -18.32
C ASP A 39 -1.51 0.39 -18.29
N GLU A 40 -2.81 0.33 -18.00
CA GLU A 40 -3.63 -0.90 -18.11
C GLU A 40 -3.63 -1.50 -19.54
N LEU A 41 -3.26 -0.71 -20.55
CA LEU A 41 -3.11 -1.20 -21.93
C LEU A 41 -1.68 -1.57 -22.31
N SER A 42 -0.68 -1.23 -21.50
CA SER A 42 0.74 -1.51 -21.78
C SER A 42 1.18 -2.81 -21.11
N GLN A 43 1.98 -3.61 -21.82
CA GLN A 43 2.56 -4.82 -21.27
C GLN A 43 3.79 -4.48 -20.44
N ALA A 44 3.89 -5.09 -19.26
CA ALA A 44 5.01 -4.93 -18.35
C ALA A 44 6.27 -5.59 -18.92
N SER A 45 7.44 -5.11 -18.51
CA SER A 45 8.70 -5.73 -18.87
C SER A 45 8.84 -7.12 -18.24
N ALA A 46 9.64 -8.00 -18.86
CA ALA A 46 9.93 -9.30 -18.28
C ALA A 46 10.65 -9.21 -16.92
N ASP A 47 11.42 -8.15 -16.68
CA ASP A 47 12.04 -7.88 -15.37
C ASP A 47 11.01 -7.51 -14.32
N ASP A 48 10.06 -6.61 -14.64
CA ASP A 48 8.97 -6.25 -13.73
C ASP A 48 8.10 -7.46 -13.41
N CYS A 49 7.78 -8.30 -14.40
CA CYS A 49 6.99 -9.51 -14.19
C CYS A 49 7.74 -10.57 -13.35
N ARG A 50 9.06 -10.73 -13.53
CA ARG A 50 9.87 -11.60 -12.65
C ARG A 50 9.92 -11.08 -11.23
N MET A 51 10.10 -9.77 -11.07
CA MET A 51 10.07 -9.12 -9.76
C MET A 51 8.70 -9.32 -9.09
N ALA A 52 7.62 -9.13 -9.83
CA ALA A 52 6.25 -9.38 -9.35
C ALA A 52 6.09 -10.83 -8.87
N GLN A 53 6.51 -11.83 -9.65
CA GLN A 53 6.42 -13.23 -9.23
C GLN A 53 7.24 -13.51 -7.97
N ARG A 54 8.45 -12.96 -7.85
CA ARG A 54 9.27 -13.11 -6.64
C ARG A 54 8.54 -12.55 -5.41
N ILE A 55 7.99 -11.33 -5.52
CA ILE A 55 7.23 -10.70 -4.43
C ILE A 55 6.01 -11.54 -4.06
N ILE A 56 5.29 -12.09 -5.05
CA ILE A 56 4.12 -12.95 -4.81
C ILE A 56 4.51 -14.20 -4.02
N THR A 57 5.60 -14.87 -4.39
CA THR A 57 6.10 -16.04 -3.67
C THR A 57 6.50 -15.69 -2.23
N GLU A 58 7.23 -14.60 -2.03
CA GLU A 58 7.58 -14.14 -0.68
C GLU A 58 6.35 -13.75 0.16
N ALA A 59 5.33 -13.16 -0.49
CA ALA A 59 4.08 -12.76 0.16
C ALA A 59 3.26 -13.96 0.65
N GLU A 60 3.26 -15.06 -0.11
CA GLU A 60 2.66 -16.32 0.34
C GLU A 60 3.32 -16.80 1.63
N GLU A 61 4.65 -16.92 1.63
CA GLU A 61 5.43 -17.40 2.78
C GLU A 61 5.20 -16.51 4.01
N ILE A 62 5.29 -15.20 3.84
CA ILE A 62 5.22 -14.25 4.95
C ILE A 62 3.82 -14.11 5.54
N SER A 63 2.77 -14.49 4.80
CA SER A 63 1.39 -14.43 5.28
C SER A 63 1.11 -15.33 6.49
N THR A 64 2.01 -16.31 6.75
CA THR A 64 1.95 -17.22 7.90
C THR A 64 3.02 -16.94 8.96
N ALA A 65 3.88 -15.94 8.72
CA ALA A 65 4.96 -15.56 9.62
C ALA A 65 4.47 -14.71 10.81
N PRO A 66 5.30 -14.50 11.86
CA PRO A 66 4.98 -13.55 12.91
C PRO A 66 4.72 -12.14 12.35
N GLU A 67 3.77 -11.42 12.94
CA GLU A 67 3.37 -10.07 12.50
C GLU A 67 4.56 -9.12 12.32
N ALA A 68 5.53 -9.13 13.24
CA ALA A 68 6.71 -8.26 13.17
C ALA A 68 7.60 -8.55 11.95
N ASP A 69 7.71 -9.83 11.55
CA ASP A 69 8.46 -10.22 10.36
C ASP A 69 7.70 -9.84 9.08
N ALA A 70 6.37 -10.01 9.08
CA ALA A 70 5.51 -9.59 7.99
C ALA A 70 5.53 -8.08 7.77
N GLU A 71 5.49 -7.28 8.83
CA GLU A 71 5.57 -5.83 8.72
C GLU A 71 6.95 -5.37 8.20
N LYS A 72 8.03 -5.99 8.69
CA LYS A 72 9.39 -5.70 8.21
C LYS A 72 9.56 -6.04 6.74
N TRP A 73 9.05 -7.19 6.30
CA TRP A 73 9.03 -7.58 4.91
C TRP A 73 8.21 -6.58 4.08
N TRP A 74 6.98 -6.28 4.49
CA TRP A 74 6.07 -5.39 3.75
C TRP A 74 6.68 -4.02 3.48
N ARG A 75 7.34 -3.43 4.48
CA ARG A 75 8.05 -2.15 4.33
C ARG A 75 9.21 -2.26 3.34
N LYS A 76 10.07 -3.26 3.51
CA LYS A 76 11.26 -3.48 2.66
C LYS A 76 10.86 -3.74 1.20
N THR A 77 9.93 -4.65 0.98
CA THR A 77 9.50 -5.07 -0.35
C THR A 77 8.71 -3.96 -1.04
N GLY A 78 7.89 -3.21 -0.30
CA GLY A 78 7.23 -2.01 -0.81
C GLY A 78 8.23 -0.91 -1.23
N ASP A 79 9.32 -0.70 -0.48
CA ASP A 79 10.40 0.21 -0.87
C ASP A 79 11.11 -0.27 -2.14
N GLU A 80 11.42 -1.56 -2.21
CA GLU A 80 12.07 -2.17 -3.38
C GLU A 80 11.20 -2.02 -4.63
N ARG A 81 9.91 -2.37 -4.54
CA ARG A 81 8.95 -2.26 -5.64
C ARG A 81 8.84 -0.82 -6.13
N ARG A 82 8.70 0.16 -5.24
CA ARG A 82 8.64 1.58 -5.62
C ARG A 82 9.92 2.08 -6.30
N ALA A 83 11.08 1.52 -5.97
CA ALA A 83 12.35 1.91 -6.57
C ALA A 83 12.58 1.23 -7.95
N GLN A 84 12.24 -0.04 -8.07
CA GLN A 84 12.67 -0.88 -9.19
C GLN A 84 11.57 -1.15 -10.21
N MET A 85 10.33 -1.40 -9.78
CA MET A 85 9.23 -1.75 -10.68
C MET A 85 8.81 -0.52 -11.49
N LYS A 86 8.94 -0.60 -12.82
CA LYS A 86 8.66 0.52 -13.71
C LYS A 86 7.21 0.57 -14.16
N ASP A 87 6.59 -0.60 -14.25
CA ASP A 87 5.17 -0.71 -14.56
C ASP A 87 4.30 -0.32 -13.35
N GLY A 88 3.60 0.80 -13.47
CA GLY A 88 2.79 1.35 -12.39
C GLY A 88 1.52 0.54 -12.12
N TYR A 89 0.92 -0.04 -13.16
CA TYR A 89 -0.30 -0.84 -13.03
C TYR A 89 0.00 -2.16 -12.32
N LEU A 90 1.00 -2.91 -12.79
CA LEU A 90 1.51 -4.11 -12.14
C LEU A 90 1.97 -3.77 -10.71
N GLY A 91 2.71 -2.68 -10.54
CA GLY A 91 3.12 -2.17 -9.23
C GLY A 91 1.96 -1.98 -8.26
N ALA A 92 0.81 -1.46 -8.73
CA ALA A 92 -0.38 -1.31 -7.91
C ALA A 92 -1.02 -2.66 -7.53
N LYS A 93 -1.08 -3.62 -8.46
CA LYS A 93 -1.62 -4.96 -8.16
C LYS A 93 -0.74 -5.72 -7.16
N ILE A 94 0.58 -5.66 -7.33
CA ILE A 94 1.51 -6.29 -6.41
C ILE A 94 1.47 -5.61 -5.03
N SER A 95 1.31 -4.28 -4.97
CA SER A 95 1.08 -3.57 -3.71
C SER A 95 -0.13 -4.07 -2.94
N GLN A 96 -1.21 -4.42 -3.66
CA GLN A 96 -2.43 -4.92 -3.04
C GLN A 96 -2.21 -6.31 -2.45
N TYR A 97 -1.53 -7.19 -3.17
CA TYR A 97 -1.20 -8.53 -2.69
C TYR A 97 -0.24 -8.50 -1.48
N GLU A 98 0.77 -7.62 -1.51
CA GLU A 98 1.66 -7.35 -0.36
C GLU A 98 0.87 -6.94 0.89
N GLY A 99 -0.08 -6.00 0.74
CA GLY A 99 -0.93 -5.54 1.83
C GLY A 99 -1.82 -6.64 2.38
N TRP A 100 -2.38 -7.49 1.51
CA TRP A 100 -3.15 -8.65 1.92
C TRP A 100 -2.33 -9.70 2.66
N ALA A 101 -1.07 -9.94 2.28
CA ALA A 101 -0.19 -10.85 3.00
C ALA A 101 0.06 -10.34 4.44
N LEU A 102 0.32 -9.04 4.60
CA LEU A 102 0.44 -8.42 5.92
C LEU A 102 -0.87 -8.54 6.72
N ALA A 103 -2.01 -8.19 6.12
CA ALA A 103 -3.32 -8.29 6.77
C ALA A 103 -3.62 -9.72 7.24
N THR A 104 -3.25 -10.72 6.43
CA THR A 104 -3.41 -12.14 6.76
C THR A 104 -2.54 -12.54 7.96
N ALA A 105 -1.26 -12.16 7.96
CA ALA A 105 -0.34 -12.43 9.09
C ALA A 105 -0.84 -11.76 10.39
N GLN A 106 -1.46 -10.59 10.28
CA GLN A 106 -2.07 -9.83 11.38
C GLN A 106 -3.43 -10.38 11.82
N LYS A 107 -4.00 -11.38 11.12
CA LYS A 107 -5.36 -11.87 11.33
C LYS A 107 -6.40 -10.74 11.25
N SER A 108 -6.14 -9.78 10.37
CA SER A 108 -7.00 -8.61 10.13
C SER A 108 -8.29 -9.03 9.40
N PRO A 109 -9.42 -8.34 9.64
CA PRO A 109 -10.63 -8.51 8.83
C PRO A 109 -10.43 -8.13 7.35
N GLU A 110 -9.32 -7.48 7.00
CA GLU A 110 -8.95 -7.14 5.61
C GLU A 110 -8.29 -8.30 4.84
N THR A 111 -8.21 -9.49 5.44
CA THR A 111 -7.76 -10.71 4.76
C THR A 111 -8.64 -10.98 3.53
N PRO A 112 -8.05 -11.17 2.33
CA PRO A 112 -8.82 -11.36 1.12
C PRO A 112 -9.50 -12.73 1.06
N SER A 113 -10.57 -12.83 0.28
CA SER A 113 -11.07 -14.14 -0.13
C SER A 113 -10.19 -14.75 -1.23
N ALA A 114 -10.24 -16.07 -1.40
CA ALA A 114 -9.58 -16.74 -2.53
C ALA A 114 -10.06 -16.21 -3.90
N LYS A 115 -11.31 -15.73 -3.98
CA LYS A 115 -11.84 -15.10 -5.18
C LYS A 115 -11.15 -13.76 -5.46
N ASP A 116 -10.93 -12.93 -4.44
CA ASP A 116 -10.26 -11.64 -4.59
C ASP A 116 -8.81 -11.83 -5.07
N VAL A 117 -8.10 -12.80 -4.50
CA VAL A 117 -6.77 -13.19 -4.94
C VAL A 117 -6.77 -13.64 -6.41
N LYS A 118 -7.72 -14.50 -6.80
CA LYS A 118 -7.79 -14.98 -8.19
C LYS A 118 -8.14 -13.89 -9.19
N ASP A 119 -8.99 -12.93 -8.81
CA ASP A 119 -9.33 -11.81 -9.66
C ASP A 119 -8.18 -10.78 -9.76
N LEU A 120 -7.36 -10.64 -8.71
CA LEU A 120 -6.12 -9.87 -8.75
C LEU A 120 -5.07 -10.53 -9.65
N GLU A 121 -4.91 -11.86 -9.56
CA GLU A 121 -4.01 -12.64 -10.41
C GLU A 121 -4.31 -12.41 -11.88
N LYS A 122 -5.58 -12.52 -12.29
CA LYS A 122 -5.98 -12.31 -13.70
C LYS A 122 -5.59 -10.92 -14.20
N LYS A 123 -5.79 -9.90 -13.38
CA LYS A 123 -5.43 -8.51 -13.73
C LYS A 123 -3.91 -8.37 -13.90
N ALA A 124 -3.13 -8.88 -12.94
CA ALA A 124 -1.67 -8.82 -13.01
C ALA A 124 -1.12 -9.66 -14.18
N GLN A 125 -1.63 -10.88 -14.36
CA GLN A 125 -1.23 -11.78 -15.43
C GLN A 125 -1.52 -11.19 -16.81
N GLY A 126 -2.63 -10.47 -16.98
CA GLY A 126 -2.95 -9.76 -18.22
C GLY A 126 -1.82 -8.84 -18.69
N HIS A 127 -1.11 -8.20 -17.76
CA HIS A 127 0.03 -7.32 -18.02
C HIS A 127 1.35 -8.02 -18.30
N CYS A 128 1.44 -9.31 -17.97
CA CYS A 128 2.66 -10.10 -18.14
C CYS A 128 2.57 -11.09 -19.29
N THR A 129 1.48 -11.10 -20.05
CA THR A 129 1.25 -12.09 -21.13
C THR A 129 2.36 -12.05 -22.17
N ASP A 130 2.74 -10.86 -22.66
CA ASP A 130 3.75 -10.71 -23.70
C ASP A 130 5.19 -10.85 -23.16
N SER A 131 5.34 -10.82 -21.84
CA SER A 131 6.64 -10.95 -21.16
C SER A 131 7.17 -12.40 -21.13
N GLY A 132 6.30 -13.39 -21.36
CA GLY A 132 6.58 -14.81 -21.19
C GLY A 132 6.68 -15.27 -19.73
N VAL A 133 6.42 -14.38 -18.75
CA VAL A 133 6.39 -14.71 -17.33
C VAL A 133 4.97 -15.04 -16.90
N THR A 134 4.81 -16.17 -16.23
CA THR A 134 3.55 -16.54 -15.59
C THR A 134 3.54 -16.02 -14.15
N LEU A 135 2.50 -15.27 -13.81
CA LEU A 135 2.17 -14.86 -12.45
C LEU A 135 1.15 -15.82 -11.85
N THR A 136 1.47 -16.38 -10.68
CA THR A 136 0.55 -17.22 -9.90
C THR A 136 0.41 -16.65 -8.51
N MET A 137 -0.80 -16.23 -8.12
CA MET A 137 -1.08 -15.71 -6.78
C MET A 137 -1.84 -16.77 -5.98
N PRO A 138 -1.17 -17.47 -5.06
CA PRO A 138 -1.81 -18.45 -4.19
C PRO A 138 -2.75 -17.77 -3.18
N PRO A 139 -3.81 -18.45 -2.72
CA PRO A 139 -4.62 -17.96 -1.59
C PRO A 139 -3.74 -17.75 -0.36
N LEU A 140 -4.02 -16.68 0.39
CA LEU A 140 -3.25 -16.33 1.59
C LEU A 140 -3.91 -16.92 2.84
N GLY A 141 -3.10 -17.38 3.80
CA GLY A 141 -3.57 -17.88 5.10
C GLY A 141 -4.24 -19.25 5.06
N SER A 142 -3.92 -20.05 4.02
CA SER A 142 -4.35 -21.45 3.89
C SER A 142 -3.48 -22.40 4.72
#